data_AF-A0AAU3NDD6-F1
#
_entry.id   AF-A0AAU3NDD6-F1
#
_cell.length_a   1.000
_cell.length_b   1.000
_cell.length_c   1.000
_cell.angle_alpha   90.00
_cell.angle_beta   90.00
_cell.angle_gamma   90.00
#
_symmetry.space_group_name_H-M   'P 1'
#
loop_
_entity.id
_entity.type
_entity.pdbx_description
1 polymer ?
#
loop_
_entity_poly.entity_id
_entity_poly.type
_entity_poly.pdbx_seq_one_letter_code
_entity_poly.pdbx_strand_id
1 'polypeptide(L)'
;MGSYFPGRGTLIEETFLRGVTAGRIEERASLVLRLLEKRRIPTPASIRERISSCHDPVTLLHWVDEALTVSNAEDLFDRFPEGLGSGD
;
A
#
# COMPACT_ATOMS: atom_id res chain seq x y z
N MET A 1 33.90 18.53 1.45
CA MET A 1 33.81 17.52 0.37
C MET A 1 32.73 16.52 0.75
N GLY A 2 31.62 16.49 0.02
CA GLY A 2 30.50 15.59 0.30
C GLY A 2 30.88 14.15 -0.04
N SER A 3 30.64 13.23 0.90
CA SER A 3 30.81 11.80 0.67
C SER A 3 29.75 11.34 -0.33
N TYR A 4 30.12 11.30 -1.60
CA TYR A 4 29.34 10.66 -2.64
C TYR A 4 29.54 9.15 -2.47
N PHE A 5 28.56 8.49 -1.86
CA PHE A 5 28.53 7.03 -1.75
C PHE A 5 28.48 6.44 -3.17
N PRO A 6 29.36 5.51 -3.56
CA PRO A 6 29.36 4.94 -4.90
C PRO A 6 28.19 3.96 -4.99
N GLY A 7 27.22 4.21 -5.88
CA GLY A 7 26.05 3.33 -5.92
C GLY A 7 24.97 3.60 -6.96
N ARG A 8 24.94 4.78 -7.60
CA ARG A 8 23.94 5.08 -8.64
C ARG A 8 24.02 4.06 -9.77
N GLY A 9 22.98 3.24 -9.95
CA GLY A 9 22.86 2.23 -11.00
C GLY A 9 23.53 0.88 -10.71
N THR A 10 23.85 0.57 -9.44
CA THR A 10 24.43 -0.74 -9.07
C THR A 10 23.34 -1.73 -8.63
N LEU A 11 23.59 -3.03 -8.85
CA LEU A 11 22.68 -4.12 -8.47
C LEU A 11 22.31 -4.11 -6.96
N ILE A 12 23.17 -3.58 -6.10
CA ILE A 12 22.90 -3.38 -4.67
C ILE A 12 21.89 -2.24 -4.42
N GLU A 13 21.95 -1.16 -5.18
CA GLU A 13 20.96 -0.07 -5.09
C GLU A 13 19.59 -0.53 -5.62
N GLU A 14 19.56 -1.21 -6.76
CA GLU A 14 18.32 -1.75 -7.34
C GLU A 14 17.64 -2.78 -6.42
N THR A 15 18.43 -3.67 -5.79
CA THR A 15 17.90 -4.66 -4.84
C THR A 15 17.46 -4.02 -3.53
N PHE A 16 18.17 -3.00 -3.03
CA PHE A 16 17.76 -2.23 -1.85
C PHE A 16 16.45 -1.45 -2.10
N LEU A 17 16.33 -0.75 -3.24
CA LEU A 17 15.11 -0.02 -3.63
C LEU A 17 13.92 -0.98 -3.81
N ARG A 18 14.14 -2.16 -4.42
CA ARG A 18 13.13 -3.22 -4.52
C ARG A 18 12.70 -3.71 -3.14
N GLY A 19 13.63 -3.91 -2.22
CA GLY A 19 13.36 -4.34 -0.84
C GLY A 19 12.56 -3.30 -0.04
N VAL A 20 12.91 -2.02 -0.13
CA VAL A 20 12.15 -0.93 0.51
C VAL A 20 10.74 -0.84 -0.05
N THR A 21 10.57 -1.04 -1.36
CA THR A 21 9.25 -0.99 -2.01
C THR A 21 8.39 -2.18 -1.60
N ALA A 22 8.94 -3.40 -1.60
CA ALA A 22 8.24 -4.59 -1.15
C ALA A 22 7.84 -4.50 0.33
N GLY A 23 8.74 -4.02 1.20
CA GLY A 23 8.44 -3.79 2.62
C GLY A 23 7.30 -2.80 2.84
N ARG A 24 7.24 -1.71 2.06
CA ARG A 24 6.13 -0.75 2.11
C ARG A 24 4.80 -1.34 1.66
N ILE A 25 4.80 -2.23 0.66
CA ILE A 25 3.60 -2.92 0.18
C ILE A 25 3.05 -3.84 1.27
N GLU A 26 3.89 -4.71 1.82
CA GLU A 26 3.50 -5.65 2.88
C GLU A 26 3.04 -4.92 4.16
N GLU A 27 3.75 -3.85 4.54
CA GLU A 27 3.39 -3.00 5.68
C GLU A 27 2.01 -2.38 5.46
N ARG A 28 1.75 -1.77 4.31
CA ARG A 28 0.47 -1.08 4.03
C ARG A 28 -0.70 -2.07 3.99
N ALA A 29 -0.55 -3.23 3.35
CA ALA A 29 -1.58 -4.27 3.39
C ALA A 29 -1.90 -4.71 4.83
N SER A 30 -0.86 -4.89 5.65
CA SER A 30 -1.01 -5.22 7.08
C SER A 30 -1.70 -4.10 7.87
N LEU A 31 -1.41 -2.84 7.56
CA LEU A 31 -2.02 -1.67 8.20
C LEU A 31 -3.52 -1.59 7.91
N VAL A 32 -3.95 -1.80 6.66
CA VAL A 32 -5.38 -1.81 6.29
C VAL A 32 -6.12 -2.87 7.11
N LEU A 33 -5.60 -4.10 7.16
CA LEU A 33 -6.22 -5.18 7.91
C LEU A 33 -6.32 -4.88 9.41
N ARG A 34 -5.28 -4.28 9.98
CA ARG A 34 -5.23 -3.90 11.39
C ARG A 34 -6.20 -2.77 11.71
N LEU A 35 -6.41 -1.82 10.79
CA LEU A 35 -7.39 -0.75 10.95
C LEU A 35 -8.82 -1.30 10.95
N LEU A 36 -9.16 -2.15 9.99
CA LEU A 36 -10.47 -2.81 9.94
C LEU A 36 -10.76 -3.61 11.21
N GLU A 37 -9.76 -4.37 11.70
CA GLU A 37 -9.88 -5.11 12.95
C GLU A 37 -10.13 -4.19 14.16
N LYS A 38 -9.37 -3.09 14.28
CA LYS A 38 -9.52 -2.13 15.38
C LYS A 38 -10.86 -1.41 15.35
N ARG A 39 -11.40 -1.18 14.16
CA ARG A 39 -12.74 -0.62 13.95
C ARG A 39 -13.85 -1.66 14.06
N ARG A 40 -13.51 -2.93 14.32
CA ARG A 40 -14.45 -4.06 14.46
C ARG A 40 -15.27 -4.28 13.19
N ILE A 41 -14.72 -3.94 12.03
CA ILE A 41 -15.32 -4.17 10.73
C ILE A 41 -15.08 -5.64 10.35
N PRO A 42 -16.14 -6.44 10.11
CA PRO A 42 -15.99 -7.81 9.66
C PRO A 42 -15.20 -7.86 8.35
N THR A 43 -14.05 -8.54 8.37
CA THR A 43 -13.20 -8.68 7.17
C THR A 43 -13.15 -10.16 6.78
N PRO A 44 -14.00 -10.60 5.84
CA PRO A 44 -14.02 -12.00 5.38
C PRO A 44 -12.73 -12.34 4.64
N ALA A 45 -12.44 -13.65 4.52
CA ALA A 45 -11.20 -14.14 3.94
C ALA A 45 -10.94 -13.63 2.51
N SER A 46 -11.98 -13.52 1.69
CA SER A 46 -11.92 -12.97 0.33
C SER A 46 -11.38 -11.54 0.29
N ILE A 47 -11.78 -10.70 1.25
CA ILE A 47 -11.34 -9.31 1.35
C ILE A 47 -9.90 -9.25 1.87
N ARG A 48 -9.54 -10.12 2.83
CA ARG A 48 -8.16 -10.22 3.33
C ARG A 48 -7.20 -10.63 2.22
N GLU A 49 -7.58 -11.62 1.43
CA GLU A 49 -6.79 -12.12 0.29
C GLU A 49 -6.62 -11.05 -0.79
N ARG A 50 -7.69 -10.28 -1.08
CA ARG A 50 -7.63 -9.14 -2.00
C ARG A 50 -6.68 -8.04 -1.51
N ILE A 51 -6.66 -7.77 -0.21
CA ILE A 51 -5.75 -6.78 0.38
C ILE A 51 -4.30 -7.28 0.32
N SER A 52 -4.05 -8.54 0.68
CA SER A 52 -2.69 -9.11 0.70
C SER A 52 -2.09 -9.38 -0.69
N SER A 53 -2.92 -9.56 -1.72
CA SER A 53 -2.49 -9.75 -3.11
C SER A 53 -2.29 -8.44 -3.87
N CYS A 54 -2.62 -7.30 -3.26
CA CYS A 54 -2.38 -6.00 -3.88
C CYS A 54 -0.89 -5.63 -3.76
N HIS A 55 -0.26 -5.42 -4.91
CA HIS A 55 1.14 -4.99 -5.00
C HIS A 55 1.30 -3.53 -5.47
N ASP A 56 0.19 -2.78 -5.57
CA ASP A 56 0.24 -1.36 -5.89
C ASP A 56 0.33 -0.52 -4.60
N PRO A 57 1.48 0.11 -4.32
CA PRO A 57 1.65 0.94 -3.14
C PRO A 57 0.68 2.13 -3.09
N VAL A 58 0.24 2.67 -4.23
CA VAL A 58 -0.70 3.82 -4.26
C VAL A 58 -2.10 3.38 -3.84
N THR A 59 -2.60 2.31 -4.45
CA THR A 59 -3.88 1.69 -4.06
C THR A 59 -3.88 1.30 -2.58
N LEU A 60 -2.81 0.65 -2.09
CA LEU A 60 -2.72 0.26 -0.68
C LEU A 60 -2.72 1.46 0.28
N LEU A 61 -2.09 2.58 -0.09
CA LEU A 61 -2.12 3.80 0.73
C LEU A 61 -3.53 4.39 0.78
N HIS A 62 -4.22 4.42 -0.37
CA HIS A 62 -5.61 4.87 -0.42
C HIS A 62 -6.52 4.00 0.46
N TRP A 63 -6.35 2.68 0.43
CA TRP A 63 -7.08 1.78 1.33
C TRP A 63 -6.77 2.03 2.81
N VAL A 64 -5.57 2.49 3.17
CA VAL A 64 -5.29 2.90 4.55
C VAL A 64 -6.16 4.09 4.94
N ASP A 65 -6.27 5.09 4.06
CA ASP A 65 -7.08 6.29 4.31
C ASP A 65 -8.58 5.95 4.40
N GLU A 66 -9.09 5.14 3.47
CA GLU A 66 -10.49 4.71 3.49
C GLU A 66 -10.81 3.79 4.67
N ALA A 67 -9.87 2.93 5.10
CA ALA A 67 -10.05 2.10 6.28
C ALA A 67 -10.29 2.91 7.57
N LEU A 68 -10.03 4.22 7.58
CA LEU A 68 -10.37 5.13 8.69
C LEU A 68 -11.83 5.60 8.66
N THR A 69 -12.48 5.63 7.49
CA THR A 69 -13.80 6.24 7.28
C THR A 69 -14.90 5.22 6.98
N VAL A 70 -14.59 4.16 6.21
CA VAL A 70 -15.58 3.18 5.72
C VAL A 70 -16.36 2.50 6.85
N SER A 71 -17.60 2.10 6.60
CA SER A 71 -18.38 1.37 7.62
C SER A 71 -18.34 -0.14 7.38
N ASN A 72 -18.08 -0.57 6.13
CA ASN A 72 -17.91 -1.96 5.74
C ASN A 72 -16.56 -2.19 5.06
N ALA A 73 -16.13 -3.45 4.99
CA ALA A 73 -14.84 -3.81 4.38
C ALA A 73 -14.90 -3.79 2.84
N GLU A 74 -16.09 -3.87 2.27
CA GLU A 74 -16.35 -3.81 0.83
C GLU A 74 -16.22 -2.37 0.29
N ASP A 75 -16.67 -1.38 1.08
CA ASP A 75 -16.63 0.04 0.71
C ASP A 75 -15.20 0.56 0.45
N LEU A 76 -14.18 -0.14 0.97
CA LEU A 76 -12.75 0.12 0.71
C LEU A 76 -12.42 0.15 -0.78
N PHE A 77 -13.16 -0.61 -1.59
CA PHE A 77 -12.89 -0.76 -3.01
C PHE A 77 -13.73 0.17 -3.88
N ASP A 78 -14.73 0.83 -3.32
CA ASP A 78 -15.72 1.60 -4.08
C ASP A 78 -15.20 2.99 -4.46
N ARG A 79 -14.29 3.55 -3.65
CA ARG A 79 -13.69 4.84 -3.93
C ARG A 79 -12.41 4.66 -4.73
N PHE A 80 -12.55 4.45 -6.03
CA PHE A 80 -11.47 4.70 -6.98
C PHE A 80 -12.05 5.40 -8.21
N PRO A 81 -12.08 6.75 -8.26
CA PRO A 81 -12.26 7.41 -9.53
C PRO A 81 -10.99 7.18 -10.35
N GLU A 82 -11.08 6.36 -11.40
CA GLU A 82 -10.12 6.40 -12.50
C GLU A 82 -10.08 7.85 -13.03
N GLY A 83 -9.00 8.58 -12.76
CA GLY A 83 -8.86 9.93 -13.30
C GLY A 83 -8.05 10.91 -12.46
N LEU A 84 -6.81 10.57 -12.12
CA LEU A 84 -5.75 11.59 -12.04
C LEU A 84 -4.56 11.10 -12.87
N GLY A 85 -4.81 11.00 -14.17
CA GLY A 85 -3.74 11.10 -15.14
C GLY A 85 -3.11 12.49 -15.05
N SER A 86 -1.78 12.50 -15.04
CA SER A 86 -0.91 13.53 -15.62
C SER A 86 -1.25 14.99 -15.31
N GLY A 87 -0.55 15.57 -14.35
CA GLY A 87 -0.47 17.02 -14.18
C GLY A 87 0.99 17.49 -14.29
N ASP A 88 1.27 18.12 -15.44
CA ASP A 88 2.32 19.10 -15.79
C ASP A 88 3.80 18.84 -15.42
#